data_AF-A0A1M4TJK5-F1
#
_entry.id   AF-A0A1M4TJK5-F1
#
_cell.length_a   1.000
_cell.length_b   1.000
_cell.length_c   1.000
_cell.angle_alpha   90.00
_cell.angle_beta   90.00
_cell.angle_gamma   90.00
#
_symmetry.space_group_name_H-M   'P 1'
#
loop_
_entity.id
_entity.type
_entity.pdbx_description
1 polymer ?
#
loop_
_entity_poly.entity_id
_entity_poly.type
_entity_poly.pdbx_seq_one_letter_code
_entity_poly.pdbx_strand_id
1 'polypeptide(L)'
;MKYLQSIKIFILCFLLLSIMSCDQKKNEFISLDHMTFINSYYKDSVKISYYVLIDHPEPTDKILKKEIIQYVKKKLQNNTSLKEKNTASLNFVFYKKTDNTSYFITHKENSGGLLSEEISHYQEDYIANYYVSKCDGGATEKIYLYSQPEEILANSCKK
;
A
#
# COMPACT_ATOMS: atom_id res chain seq x y z
N MET A 1 7.01 -42.60 39.36
CA MET A 1 6.34 -41.28 39.45
C MET A 1 7.10 -40.13 38.78
N LYS A 2 8.44 -40.02 38.91
CA LYS A 2 9.25 -38.95 38.29
C LYS A 2 9.05 -38.81 36.76
N TYR A 3 8.93 -39.94 36.06
CA TYR A 3 8.75 -39.99 34.60
C TYR A 3 7.44 -39.33 34.11
N LEU A 4 6.33 -39.52 34.82
CA LEU A 4 5.05 -38.86 34.52
C LEU A 4 5.09 -37.35 34.74
N GLN A 5 5.91 -36.89 35.68
CA GLN A 5 6.11 -35.47 35.95
C GLN A 5 6.94 -34.81 34.84
N SER A 6 7.98 -35.47 34.36
CA SER A 6 8.78 -35.03 33.21
C SER A 6 7.98 -34.97 31.91
N ILE A 7 7.08 -35.93 31.66
CA ILE A 7 6.18 -35.91 30.49
C ILE A 7 5.22 -34.72 30.53
N LYS A 8 4.63 -34.42 31.70
CA LYS A 8 3.74 -33.26 31.87
C LYS A 8 4.46 -31.93 31.62
N ILE A 9 5.70 -31.80 32.08
CA ILE A 9 6.54 -30.61 31.83
C ILE A 9 6.85 -30.48 30.33
N PHE A 10 7.17 -31.58 29.66
CA PHE A 10 7.47 -31.56 28.23
C PHE A 10 6.25 -31.16 27.38
N ILE A 11 5.07 -31.69 27.70
CA ILE A 11 3.80 -31.32 27.05
C ILE A 11 3.48 -29.83 27.28
N LEU A 12 3.69 -29.33 28.50
CA LEU A 12 3.47 -27.92 28.83
C LEU A 12 4.43 -26.99 28.06
N CYS A 13 5.71 -27.34 27.96
CA CYS A 13 6.69 -26.60 27.15
C CYS A 13 6.33 -26.62 25.65
N PHE A 14 5.87 -27.76 25.12
CA PHE A 14 5.48 -27.87 23.72
C PHE A 14 4.22 -27.03 23.41
N LEU A 15 3.25 -27.02 24.32
CA LEU A 15 2.09 -26.12 24.25
C LEU A 15 2.52 -24.65 24.29
N LEU A 16 3.39 -24.25 25.22
CA LEU A 16 3.91 -22.88 25.32
C LEU A 16 4.67 -22.43 24.06
N LEU A 17 5.44 -23.32 23.43
CA LEU A 17 6.15 -23.03 22.17
C LEU A 17 5.18 -22.87 20.99
N SER A 18 4.07 -23.62 20.97
CA SER A 18 3.06 -23.51 19.91
C SER A 18 2.26 -22.20 19.96
N ILE A 19 2.08 -21.59 21.13
CA ILE A 19 1.38 -20.29 21.27
C ILE A 19 2.25 -19.11 20.81
N MET A 20 3.57 -19.28 20.79
CA MET A 20 4.50 -18.24 20.29
C MET A 20 4.76 -18.35 18.78
N SER A 21 4.25 -19.40 18.12
CA SER A 21 4.47 -19.62 16.70
C SER A 21 3.26 -19.13 15.90
N CYS A 22 3.49 -18.07 15.12
CA CYS A 22 2.58 -17.43 14.16
C CYS A 22 1.62 -16.37 14.71
N ASP A 23 2.14 -15.33 15.36
CA ASP A 23 1.56 -14.00 15.14
C ASP A 23 1.93 -13.59 13.70
N GLN A 24 0.98 -13.75 12.78
CA GLN A 24 1.13 -13.28 11.41
C GLN A 24 1.28 -11.76 11.48
N LYS A 25 2.48 -11.25 11.16
CA LYS A 25 2.75 -9.82 11.20
C LYS A 25 1.77 -9.11 10.26
N LYS A 26 0.98 -8.22 10.83
CA LYS A 26 0.03 -7.40 10.08
C LYS A 26 0.78 -6.49 9.10
N ASN A 27 0.21 -6.30 7.91
CA ASN A 27 0.73 -5.32 6.95
C ASN A 27 0.92 -3.95 7.60
N GLU A 28 2.15 -3.44 7.56
CA GLU A 28 2.47 -2.08 7.99
C GLU A 28 2.59 -1.17 6.77
N PHE A 29 1.80 -0.10 6.73
CA PHE A 29 1.78 0.85 5.63
C PHE A 29 2.62 2.07 5.97
N ILE A 30 3.71 2.28 5.22
CA ILE A 30 4.66 3.38 5.41
C ILE A 30 4.45 4.40 4.28
N SER A 31 3.89 5.56 4.62
CA SER A 31 3.64 6.65 3.68
C SER A 31 4.96 7.34 3.32
N LEU A 32 5.27 7.47 2.03
CA LEU A 32 6.43 8.21 1.54
C LEU A 32 6.00 9.64 1.17
N ASP A 33 5.53 10.39 2.15
CA ASP A 33 4.87 11.69 1.90
C ASP A 33 5.82 12.70 1.21
N HIS A 34 7.12 12.63 1.45
CA HIS A 34 8.15 13.47 0.81
C HIS A 34 8.37 13.16 -0.68
N MET A 35 7.82 12.06 -1.17
CA MET A 35 7.81 11.65 -2.58
C MET A 35 6.48 11.93 -3.28
N THR A 36 5.54 12.61 -2.62
CA THR A 36 4.26 12.96 -3.25
C THR A 36 4.51 13.72 -4.55
N PHE A 37 4.10 13.13 -5.67
CA PHE A 37 4.34 13.67 -7.00
C PHE A 37 3.08 14.37 -7.52
N ILE A 38 3.22 15.66 -7.83
CA ILE A 38 2.12 16.49 -8.33
C ILE A 38 2.42 16.84 -9.78
N ASN A 39 1.58 16.35 -10.68
CA ASN A 39 1.70 16.63 -12.11
C ASN A 39 0.52 17.48 -12.57
N SER A 40 0.80 18.68 -13.08
CA SER A 40 -0.18 19.53 -13.75
C SER A 40 -0.19 19.24 -15.25
N TYR A 41 -1.32 18.77 -15.74
CA TYR A 41 -1.56 18.55 -17.17
C TYR A 41 -2.40 19.70 -17.77
N TYR A 42 -2.87 19.50 -19.00
CA TYR A 42 -3.72 20.43 -19.75
C TYR A 42 -4.86 21.03 -18.90
N LYS A 43 -5.02 22.36 -18.96
CA LYS A 43 -6.04 23.16 -18.25
C LYS A 43 -6.01 23.05 -16.71
N ASP A 44 -4.82 23.13 -16.12
CA ASP A 44 -4.59 23.10 -14.67
C ASP A 44 -5.10 21.83 -13.97
N SER A 45 -5.33 20.74 -14.73
CA SER A 45 -5.77 19.46 -14.19
C SER A 45 -4.62 18.79 -13.44
N VAL A 46 -4.75 18.68 -12.13
CA VAL A 46 -3.71 18.14 -11.25
C VAL A 46 -3.94 16.66 -10.98
N LYS A 47 -2.91 15.85 -11.22
CA LYS A 47 -2.83 14.48 -10.73
C LYS A 47 -1.82 14.41 -9.58
N ILE A 48 -2.22 13.79 -8.48
CA ILE A 48 -1.35 13.62 -7.30
C ILE A 48 -1.10 12.13 -7.10
N SER A 49 0.17 11.74 -7.03
CA SER A 49 0.57 10.37 -6.74
C SER A 49 1.19 10.28 -5.35
N TYR A 50 0.67 9.41 -4.51
CA TYR A 50 1.20 9.07 -3.19
C TYR A 50 1.89 7.71 -3.28
N TYR A 51 3.12 7.61 -2.79
CA TYR A 51 3.85 6.36 -2.72
C TYR A 51 3.76 5.78 -1.30
N VAL A 52 3.54 4.47 -1.21
CA VAL A 52 3.36 3.77 0.06
C VAL A 52 4.12 2.45 0.01
N LEU A 53 4.93 2.17 1.02
CA LEU A 53 5.53 0.86 1.20
C LEU A 53 4.65 0.00 2.11
N ILE A 54 4.55 -1.29 1.80
CA ILE A 54 3.89 -2.30 2.64
C ILE A 54 4.97 -3.22 3.20
N ASP A 55 5.17 -3.18 4.51
CA ASP A 55 6.02 -4.14 5.21
C ASP A 55 5.25 -5.45 5.42
N HIS A 56 5.93 -6.57 5.17
CA HIS A 56 5.38 -7.93 5.23
C HIS A 56 4.02 -8.12 4.50
N PRO A 57 3.91 -7.80 3.20
CA PRO A 57 2.64 -7.86 2.48
C PRO A 57 2.03 -9.27 2.56
N GLU A 58 0.74 -9.32 2.93
CA GLU A 58 -0.06 -10.54 2.96
C GLU A 58 0.04 -11.29 1.61
N PRO A 59 0.40 -12.60 1.62
CA PRO A 59 0.64 -13.34 0.39
C PRO A 59 -0.64 -13.63 -0.40
N THR A 60 -1.82 -13.44 0.22
CA THR A 60 -3.11 -13.66 -0.43
C THR A 60 -3.68 -12.32 -0.92
N ASP A 61 -3.82 -12.18 -2.24
CA ASP A 61 -4.38 -10.99 -2.90
C ASP A 61 -5.70 -10.51 -2.28
N LYS A 62 -6.58 -11.42 -1.85
CA LYS A 62 -7.87 -11.08 -1.26
C LYS A 62 -7.74 -10.26 0.02
N ILE A 63 -6.81 -10.65 0.91
CA ILE A 63 -6.59 -9.98 2.20
C ILE A 63 -5.85 -8.66 1.94
N LEU A 64 -4.76 -8.72 1.17
CA LEU A 64 -3.96 -7.55 0.80
C LEU A 64 -4.81 -6.46 0.14
N LYS A 65 -5.65 -6.83 -0.83
CA LYS A 65 -6.60 -5.91 -1.50
C LYS A 65 -7.52 -5.23 -0.49
N LYS A 66 -8.12 -5.99 0.42
CA LYS A 66 -9.03 -5.44 1.44
C LYS A 66 -8.32 -4.42 2.31
N GLU A 67 -7.09 -4.70 2.72
CA GLU A 67 -6.31 -3.80 3.58
C GLU A 67 -5.84 -2.55 2.84
N ILE A 68 -5.42 -2.66 1.58
CA ILE A 68 -5.13 -1.50 0.71
C ILE A 68 -6.36 -0.59 0.61
N ILE A 69 -7.53 -1.16 0.33
CA ILE A 69 -8.79 -0.39 0.25
C ILE A 69 -9.07 0.34 1.56
N GLN A 70 -8.89 -0.34 2.71
CA GLN A 70 -9.10 0.27 4.02
C GLN A 70 -8.11 1.40 4.31
N TYR A 71 -6.83 1.20 3.99
CA TYR A 71 -5.78 2.22 4.12
C TYR A 71 -6.14 3.47 3.30
N VAL A 72 -6.45 3.29 2.02
CA VAL A 72 -6.77 4.41 1.13
C VAL A 72 -8.02 5.14 1.60
N LYS A 73 -9.11 4.44 1.93
CA LYS A 73 -10.33 5.07 2.45
C LYS A 73 -10.06 5.91 3.70
N LYS A 74 -9.24 5.42 4.63
CA LYS A 74 -8.83 6.19 5.81
C LYS A 74 -8.03 7.43 5.45
N LYS A 75 -7.08 7.35 4.50
CA LYS A 75 -6.34 8.51 3.99
C LYS A 75 -7.28 9.52 3.32
N LEU A 76 -8.22 9.06 2.48
CA LEU A 76 -9.17 9.92 1.77
C LEU A 76 -10.12 10.68 2.70
N GLN A 77 -10.56 10.09 3.82
CA GLN A 77 -11.37 10.78 4.82
C GLN A 77 -10.70 12.05 5.34
N ASN A 78 -9.36 12.03 5.44
CA ASN A 78 -8.56 13.15 5.93
C ASN A 78 -7.92 13.98 4.81
N ASN A 79 -8.06 13.56 3.55
CA ASN A 79 -7.37 14.20 2.42
C ASN A 79 -8.21 15.37 1.87
N THR A 80 -7.64 16.57 1.89
CA THR A 80 -8.29 17.77 1.35
C THR A 80 -8.03 17.99 -0.14
N SER A 81 -7.06 17.30 -0.75
CA SER A 81 -6.68 17.52 -2.15
C SER A 81 -7.81 17.16 -3.12
N LEU A 82 -8.64 16.16 -2.80
CA LEU A 82 -9.87 15.91 -3.58
C LEU A 82 -10.94 17.00 -3.42
N LYS A 83 -10.81 17.92 -2.47
CA LYS A 83 -11.71 19.08 -2.36
C LYS A 83 -11.24 20.24 -3.24
N GLU A 84 -9.97 20.24 -3.65
CA GLU A 84 -9.40 21.28 -4.52
C GLU A 84 -10.00 21.19 -5.93
N LYS A 85 -10.42 22.33 -6.48
CA LYS A 85 -11.17 22.39 -7.74
C LYS A 85 -10.41 21.78 -8.93
N ASN A 86 -9.10 21.93 -8.93
CA ASN A 86 -8.20 21.57 -10.02
C ASN A 86 -7.62 20.14 -9.92
N THR A 87 -7.73 19.49 -8.76
CA THR A 87 -7.34 18.07 -8.61
C THR A 87 -8.30 17.19 -9.40
N ALA A 88 -7.80 16.55 -10.46
CA ALA A 88 -8.58 15.66 -11.31
C ALA A 88 -8.50 14.21 -10.83
N SER A 89 -7.34 13.77 -10.32
CA SER A 89 -7.19 12.40 -9.82
C SER A 89 -6.13 12.25 -8.75
N LEU A 90 -6.34 11.28 -7.87
CA LEU A 90 -5.32 10.74 -6.98
C LEU A 90 -4.91 9.35 -7.45
N ASN A 91 -3.63 9.02 -7.26
CA ASN A 91 -3.09 7.69 -7.44
C ASN A 91 -2.32 7.31 -6.16
N PHE A 92 -2.59 6.15 -5.59
CA PHE A 92 -1.77 5.58 -4.53
C PHE A 92 -1.00 4.40 -5.13
N VAL A 93 0.32 4.48 -5.11
CA VAL A 93 1.22 3.47 -5.66
C VAL A 93 1.82 2.69 -4.51
N PHE A 94 1.58 1.38 -4.48
CA PHE A 94 2.01 0.50 -3.40
C PHE A 94 3.18 -0.35 -3.87
N TYR A 95 4.25 -0.36 -3.07
CA TYR A 95 5.40 -1.23 -3.24
C TYR A 95 5.60 -2.07 -1.98
N LYS A 96 6.24 -3.22 -2.12
CA LYS A 96 6.75 -3.99 -1.00
C LYS A 96 7.92 -3.25 -0.37
N LYS A 97 7.99 -3.23 0.95
CA LYS A 97 9.19 -2.81 1.66
C LYS A 97 10.23 -3.93 1.60
N THR A 98 11.33 -3.66 0.91
CA THR A 98 12.51 -4.51 0.80
C THR A 98 13.74 -3.70 1.19
N ASP A 99 14.91 -4.31 1.22
CA ASP A 99 16.17 -3.57 1.44
C ASP A 99 16.37 -2.49 0.38
N ASN A 100 15.92 -2.75 -0.85
CA ASN A 100 15.98 -1.83 -1.97
C ASN A 100 15.01 -0.65 -1.80
N THR A 101 13.70 -0.92 -1.64
CA THR A 101 12.70 0.16 -1.55
C THR A 101 12.74 0.92 -0.23
N SER A 102 13.38 0.37 0.82
CA SER A 102 13.58 1.05 2.10
C SER A 102 14.42 2.33 1.97
N TYR A 103 15.25 2.45 0.94
CA TYR A 103 15.99 3.68 0.61
C TYR A 103 15.07 4.91 0.59
N PHE A 104 13.89 4.76 -0.01
CA PHE A 104 12.93 5.84 -0.23
C PHE A 104 12.20 6.30 1.03
N ILE A 105 12.35 5.61 2.17
CA ILE A 105 11.79 6.06 3.45
C ILE A 105 12.42 7.39 3.88
N THR A 106 13.71 7.57 3.60
CA THR A 106 14.48 8.76 4.02
C THR A 106 15.02 9.59 2.86
N HIS A 107 14.95 9.07 1.62
CA HIS A 107 15.49 9.73 0.44
C HIS A 107 14.38 10.04 -0.58
N LYS A 108 14.58 11.11 -1.35
CA LYS A 108 13.79 11.42 -2.54
C LYS A 108 14.38 10.69 -3.75
N GLU A 109 13.56 10.53 -4.77
CA GLU A 109 14.07 10.09 -6.08
C GLU A 109 15.12 11.05 -6.62
N ASN A 110 16.12 10.49 -7.28
CA ASN A 110 17.15 11.24 -7.98
C ASN A 110 17.09 10.89 -9.46
N SER A 111 16.43 11.74 -10.24
CA SER A 111 16.32 11.60 -11.69
C SER A 111 17.45 12.37 -12.38
N GLY A 112 18.17 11.73 -13.31
CA GLY A 112 19.08 12.43 -14.24
C GLY A 112 20.59 12.10 -14.19
N GLY A 113 20.99 10.85 -13.94
CA GLY A 113 22.40 10.44 -14.05
C GLY A 113 22.61 8.92 -14.07
N LEU A 114 23.87 8.48 -14.17
CA LEU A 114 24.25 7.05 -14.13
C LEU A 114 23.88 6.33 -12.82
N LEU A 115 23.59 7.09 -11.76
CA LEU A 115 23.16 6.63 -10.44
C LEU A 115 21.73 7.11 -10.15
N SER A 116 20.86 7.13 -11.15
CA SER A 116 19.45 7.50 -10.97
C SER A 116 18.75 6.49 -10.07
N GLU A 117 18.11 6.98 -9.01
CA GLU A 117 17.40 6.15 -8.04
C GLU A 117 15.94 6.57 -8.03
N GLU A 118 15.10 5.75 -8.67
CA GLU A 118 13.67 6.01 -8.89
C GLU A 118 12.88 4.78 -8.48
N ILE A 119 11.81 4.96 -7.70
CA ILE A 119 11.03 3.83 -7.18
C ILE A 119 10.38 3.03 -8.31
N SER A 120 10.16 3.69 -9.45
CA SER A 120 9.63 3.09 -10.68
C SER A 120 10.54 1.99 -11.26
N HIS A 121 11.83 1.99 -10.94
CA HIS A 121 12.79 0.96 -11.37
C HIS A 121 12.61 -0.38 -10.64
N TYR A 122 11.95 -0.38 -9.48
CA TYR A 122 11.73 -1.58 -8.65
C TYR A 122 10.41 -2.28 -8.99
N GLN A 123 10.27 -2.68 -10.26
CA GLN A 123 9.04 -3.32 -10.77
C GLN A 123 8.70 -4.64 -10.08
N GLU A 124 9.71 -5.37 -9.61
CA GLU A 124 9.54 -6.63 -8.86
C GLU A 124 8.91 -6.43 -7.48
N ASP A 125 9.06 -5.23 -6.90
CA ASP A 125 8.48 -4.86 -5.62
C ASP A 125 7.14 -4.14 -5.77
N TYR A 126 6.70 -3.85 -6.99
CA TYR A 126 5.41 -3.21 -7.24
C TYR A 126 4.25 -4.13 -6.85
N ILE A 127 3.28 -3.60 -6.09
CA ILE A 127 2.12 -4.36 -5.59
C ILE A 127 0.84 -3.94 -6.32
N ALA A 128 0.51 -2.65 -6.28
CA ALA A 128 -0.80 -2.18 -6.70
C ALA A 128 -0.84 -0.68 -6.99
N ASN A 129 -1.85 -0.28 -7.75
CA ASN A 129 -2.34 1.09 -7.79
C ASN A 129 -3.79 1.18 -7.28
N TYR A 130 -4.07 2.23 -6.51
CA TYR A 130 -5.44 2.66 -6.22
C TYR A 130 -5.68 4.02 -6.85
N TYR A 131 -6.65 4.08 -7.76
CA TYR A 131 -7.00 5.30 -8.48
C TYR A 131 -8.28 5.90 -7.94
N VAL A 132 -8.28 7.23 -7.75
CA VAL A 132 -9.48 8.02 -7.51
C VAL A 132 -9.55 9.09 -8.58
N SER A 133 -10.52 9.00 -9.49
CA SER A 133 -10.69 9.97 -10.57
C SER A 133 -11.97 10.75 -10.37
N LYS A 134 -11.87 12.09 -10.31
CA LYS A 134 -13.06 12.94 -10.25
C LYS A 134 -13.78 12.92 -11.59
N CYS A 135 -15.08 13.08 -11.49
CA CYS A 135 -16.00 13.18 -12.61
C CYS A 135 -17.17 14.08 -12.20
N ASP A 136 -18.06 14.35 -13.15
CA ASP A 136 -19.21 15.22 -12.90
C ASP A 136 -20.09 14.66 -11.79
N GLY A 137 -20.17 15.40 -10.68
CA GLY A 137 -20.99 15.06 -9.54
C GLY A 137 -20.45 13.95 -8.63
N GLY A 138 -19.22 13.46 -8.83
CA GLY A 138 -18.69 12.37 -8.01
C GLY A 138 -17.24 11.98 -8.32
N ALA A 139 -16.94 10.70 -8.10
CA ALA A 139 -15.66 10.09 -8.41
C ALA A 139 -15.82 8.62 -8.80
N THR A 140 -14.85 8.11 -9.56
CA THR A 140 -14.64 6.67 -9.75
C THR A 140 -13.42 6.24 -8.94
N GLU A 141 -13.57 5.14 -8.22
CA GLU A 141 -12.49 4.48 -7.49
C GLU A 141 -12.19 3.13 -8.12
N LYS A 142 -10.91 2.88 -8.38
CA LYS A 142 -10.44 1.63 -8.97
C LYS A 142 -9.21 1.11 -8.26
N ILE A 143 -9.03 -0.20 -8.28
CA ILE A 143 -7.81 -0.84 -7.80
C ILE A 143 -7.27 -1.78 -8.88
N TYR A 144 -5.97 -1.74 -9.05
CA TYR A 144 -5.21 -2.67 -9.88
C TYR A 144 -4.15 -3.31 -9.00
N LEU A 145 -4.22 -4.64 -8.84
CA LEU A 145 -3.14 -5.42 -8.24
C LEU A 145 -2.32 -5.99 -9.39
N TYR A 146 -1.00 -6.02 -9.29
CA TYR A 146 -0.12 -6.50 -10.36
C TYR A 146 -0.52 -7.89 -10.89
N SER A 147 -0.98 -8.77 -9.98
CA SER A 147 -1.42 -10.14 -10.27
C SER A 147 -2.86 -10.28 -10.80
N GLN A 148 -3.66 -9.20 -10.84
CA GLN A 148 -5.09 -9.27 -11.11
C GLN A 148 -5.56 -8.22 -12.14
N PRO A 149 -6.68 -8.46 -12.84
CA PRO A 149 -7.35 -7.42 -13.62
C PRO A 149 -7.75 -6.22 -12.76
N GLU A 150 -7.82 -5.04 -13.39
CA GLU A 150 -8.38 -3.84 -12.75
C GLU A 150 -9.82 -4.08 -12.30
N GLU A 151 -10.15 -3.61 -11.09
CA GLU A 151 -11.49 -3.68 -10.51
C GLU A 151 -12.03 -2.27 -10.21
N ILE A 152 -13.27 -2.01 -10.60
CA ILE A 152 -14.00 -0.79 -10.22
C ILE A 152 -14.64 -1.01 -8.85
N LEU A 153 -14.22 -0.24 -7.86
CA LEU A 153 -14.69 -0.35 -6.48
C LEU A 153 -15.91 0.52 -6.20
N ALA A 154 -15.96 1.69 -6.81
CA ALA A 154 -17.08 2.63 -6.71
C ALA A 154 -17.15 3.51 -7.96
N ASN A 155 -18.36 3.87 -8.37
CA ASN A 155 -18.59 4.85 -9.42
C ASN A 155 -19.82 5.69 -9.04
N SER A 156 -19.59 6.96 -8.69
CA SER A 156 -20.65 7.93 -8.37
C SER A 156 -20.78 9.02 -9.43
N CYS A 157 -20.16 8.84 -10.61
CA CYS A 157 -20.28 9.78 -11.71
C CYS A 157 -21.72 9.87 -12.20
N LYS A 158 -22.18 11.07 -12.52
CA LYS A 158 -23.44 11.25 -13.25
C LYS A 158 -23.32 10.58 -14.62
N LYS A 159 -24.38 9.89 -15.03
CA LYS A 159 -24.54 9.33 -16.37
C LYS A 159 -24.95 10.41 -17.36
#